data_AF-A0A3S5B4S2-F1
#
_entry.id   AF-A0A3S5B4S2-F1
#
_cell.length_a   1.000
_cell.length_b   1.000
_cell.length_c   1.000
_cell.angle_alpha   90.00
_cell.angle_beta   90.00
_cell.angle_gamma   90.00
#
_symmetry.space_group_name_H-M   'P 1'
#
loop_
_entity.id
_entity.type
_entity.pdbx_description
1 polymer ?
#
loop_
_entity_poly.entity_id
_entity_poly.type
_entity_poly.pdbx_seq_one_letter_code
_entity_poly.pdbx_strand_id
1 'polypeptide(L)'
;MVYQSISLCSCHNDDSGSKRDSNSKFYNLSFYFFPTQGTPGQREKVDWCKSLTDPMMPVTDDDNYYYLSYDQRKPCLYLIAYFEDHRARMCVPNIIEKLRNDFAAGLTNVRYLITKHQPGNARHCFRRHLLSFAESLIKVSSQVRSCRGTAPKTLLDREYQTKVRKDLCKIQKRLLLAAKQLSKHDMGSKLREMNSIVRHMTELMQCVSLLDQCNIEYFC
;
A
#
# COMPACT_ATOMS: atom_id res chain seq x y z
N MET A 1 0.42 12.56 -16.53
CA MET A 1 -0.12 12.32 -15.16
C MET A 1 -1.54 11.85 -15.33
N VAL A 2 -1.82 10.60 -14.99
CA VAL A 2 -3.18 10.05 -14.97
C VAL A 2 -3.64 10.14 -13.52
N TYR A 3 -4.73 10.86 -13.28
CA TYR A 3 -5.35 11.00 -11.97
C TYR A 3 -6.62 10.15 -11.95
N GLN A 4 -6.87 9.47 -10.84
CA GLN A 4 -8.14 8.80 -10.61
C GLN A 4 -9.10 9.81 -9.99
N SER A 5 -10.19 10.12 -10.68
CA SER A 5 -11.32 10.86 -10.15
C SER A 5 -12.27 9.88 -9.46
N ILE A 6 -12.73 10.23 -8.26
CA ILE A 6 -13.80 9.52 -7.56
C ILE A 6 -15.00 10.46 -7.59
N SER A 7 -16.05 10.07 -8.30
CA SER A 7 -17.34 10.77 -8.26
C SER A 7 -18.24 10.11 -7.22
N LEU A 8 -18.69 10.89 -6.24
CA LEU A 8 -19.74 10.49 -5.32
C LEU A 8 -21.06 11.08 -5.83
N CYS A 9 -21.81 10.31 -6.61
CA CYS A 9 -23.16 10.69 -7.02
C CYS A 9 -24.16 10.02 -6.07
N SER A 10 -24.82 10.79 -5.20
CA SER A 10 -25.97 10.32 -4.44
C SER A 10 -27.23 10.88 -5.09
N CYS A 11 -27.76 10.16 -6.10
CA CYS A 11 -29.06 10.44 -6.68
C CYS A 11 -30.02 9.32 -6.27
N HIS A 12 -31.06 9.66 -5.52
CA HIS A 12 -32.27 8.85 -5.51
C HIS A 12 -33.40 9.71 -6.05
N ASN A 13 -33.86 9.36 -7.26
CA ASN A 13 -35.27 9.52 -7.58
C ASN A 13 -35.96 8.37 -6.86
N ASP A 14 -36.99 8.67 -6.07
CA ASP A 14 -38.21 7.85 -6.03
C ASP A 14 -39.28 8.62 -5.27
N ASP A 15 -40.34 8.97 -6.00
CA ASP A 15 -41.66 9.24 -5.48
C ASP A 15 -42.07 8.14 -4.49
N SER A 16 -42.56 8.51 -3.30
CA SER A 16 -43.80 7.97 -2.73
C SER A 16 -43.99 8.39 -1.28
N GLY A 17 -45.24 8.71 -0.95
CA GLY A 17 -45.66 8.94 0.42
C GLY A 17 -45.51 7.69 1.30
N SER A 18 -45.39 7.99 2.59
CA SER A 18 -45.82 7.17 3.73
C SER A 18 -44.92 6.01 4.19
N LYS A 19 -44.63 6.13 5.50
CA LYS A 19 -44.25 5.13 6.52
C LYS A 19 -42.79 4.71 6.65
N ARG A 20 -42.25 5.22 7.76
CA ARG A 20 -41.17 4.71 8.61
C ARG A 20 -40.94 3.20 8.46
N ASP A 21 -39.71 2.82 8.11
CA ASP A 21 -39.11 1.59 8.58
C ASP A 21 -37.61 1.77 8.84
N SER A 22 -37.23 1.34 10.04
CA SER A 22 -35.89 1.29 10.59
C SER A 22 -35.09 0.19 9.91
N ASN A 23 -34.22 0.54 8.96
CA ASN A 23 -33.16 -0.36 8.54
C ASN A 23 -32.02 0.42 7.89
N SER A 24 -30.83 0.36 8.49
CA SER A 24 -29.60 0.94 7.96
C SER A 24 -29.23 0.24 6.65
N LYS A 25 -29.72 0.76 5.52
CA LYS A 25 -29.31 0.33 4.19
C LYS A 25 -27.86 0.76 3.98
N PHE A 26 -26.96 -0.21 3.94
CA PHE A 26 -25.57 -0.02 3.52
C PHE A 26 -25.57 0.61 2.12
N TYR A 27 -25.00 1.81 2.01
CA TYR A 27 -24.88 2.52 0.76
C TYR A 27 -23.81 1.84 -0.10
N ASN A 28 -24.23 1.20 -1.19
CA ASN A 28 -23.30 0.68 -2.20
C ASN A 28 -22.63 1.86 -2.93
N LEU A 29 -21.34 2.07 -2.68
CA LEU A 29 -20.50 2.94 -3.50
C LEU A 29 -20.23 2.22 -4.84
N SER A 30 -20.90 2.67 -5.90
CA SER A 30 -20.57 2.26 -7.26
C SER A 30 -19.42 3.12 -7.80
N PHE A 31 -18.26 2.51 -8.02
CA PHE A 31 -17.10 3.16 -8.63
C PHE A 31 -17.29 3.23 -10.15
N TYR A 32 -17.61 4.41 -10.68
CA TYR A 32 -17.62 4.65 -12.12
C TYR A 32 -16.30 5.29 -12.57
N PHE A 33 -15.57 4.57 -13.43
CA PHE A 33 -14.38 5.06 -14.11
C PHE A 33 -14.82 5.74 -15.41
N PHE A 34 -14.78 7.07 -15.46
CA PHE A 34 -15.04 7.80 -16.71
C PHE A 34 -13.72 8.08 -17.43
N PRO A 35 -13.55 7.65 -18.70
CA PRO A 35 -12.44 8.12 -19.52
C PRO A 35 -12.65 9.61 -19.80
N THR A 36 -11.68 10.45 -19.43
CA THR A 36 -11.69 11.86 -19.78
C THR A 36 -11.55 11.99 -21.30
N GLN A 37 -12.66 12.24 -21.99
CA GLN A 37 -12.69 12.65 -23.40
C GLN A 37 -12.18 14.10 -23.49
N GLY A 38 -10.86 14.27 -23.51
CA GLY A 38 -10.24 15.59 -23.61
C GLY A 38 -8.88 15.50 -24.27
N THR A 39 -8.58 16.47 -25.13
CA THR A 39 -7.30 16.58 -25.85
C THR A 39 -6.11 16.60 -24.87
N PRO A 40 -5.00 15.92 -25.19
CA PRO A 40 -3.87 15.83 -24.29
C PRO A 40 -3.15 17.18 -24.21
N GLY A 41 -3.42 17.98 -23.18
CA GLY A 41 -2.66 19.21 -22.90
C GLY A 41 -3.44 20.35 -22.28
N GLN A 42 -4.76 20.40 -22.42
CA GLN A 42 -5.59 21.42 -21.76
C GLN A 42 -6.37 20.78 -20.61
N ARG A 43 -5.88 20.99 -19.39
CA ARG A 43 -6.72 20.79 -18.20
C ARG A 43 -7.65 21.99 -18.13
N GLU A 44 -8.95 21.77 -18.28
CA GLU A 44 -9.94 22.77 -17.94
C GLU A 44 -9.75 23.12 -16.46
N LYS A 45 -9.48 24.39 -16.17
CA LYS A 45 -9.31 24.87 -14.81
C LYS A 45 -10.70 24.92 -14.18
N VAL A 46 -11.09 23.82 -13.55
CA VAL A 46 -12.34 23.76 -12.77
C VAL A 46 -12.20 24.73 -11.60
N ASP A 47 -13.04 25.77 -11.57
CA ASP A 47 -13.08 26.72 -10.46
C ASP A 47 -13.86 26.09 -9.31
N TRP A 48 -13.13 25.50 -8.35
CA TRP A 48 -13.68 24.80 -7.18
C TRP A 48 -14.55 25.68 -6.27
N CYS A 49 -14.44 27.01 -6.41
CA CYS A 49 -15.16 27.97 -5.58
C CYS A 49 -16.54 28.34 -6.14
N LYS A 50 -16.95 27.77 -7.28
CA LYS A 50 -18.26 28.06 -7.85
C LYS A 50 -19.31 27.10 -7.31
N SER A 51 -20.05 27.56 -6.30
CA SER A 51 -21.28 26.91 -5.85
C SER A 51 -22.22 26.73 -7.05
N LEU A 52 -22.68 25.50 -7.29
CA LEU A 52 -23.71 25.22 -8.30
C LEU A 52 -25.12 25.45 -7.75
N THR A 53 -25.25 25.74 -6.45
CA THR A 53 -26.49 26.14 -5.79
C THR A 53 -26.49 27.64 -5.56
N ASP A 54 -27.63 28.27 -5.83
CA ASP A 54 -27.88 29.65 -5.45
C ASP A 54 -27.87 29.80 -3.92
N PRO A 55 -27.48 30.98 -3.39
CA PRO A 55 -27.57 31.25 -1.96
C PRO A 55 -29.02 31.12 -1.47
N MET A 56 -29.23 30.36 -0.40
CA MET A 56 -30.54 30.15 0.20
C MET A 56 -30.52 30.55 1.68
N MET A 57 -31.63 31.09 2.17
CA MET A 57 -31.79 31.39 3.58
C MET A 57 -32.08 30.10 4.35
N PRO A 58 -31.42 29.88 5.51
CA PRO A 58 -31.72 28.74 6.36
C PRO A 58 -33.13 28.86 6.96
N VAL A 59 -33.82 27.73 7.04
CA VAL A 59 -35.13 27.56 7.67
C VAL A 59 -34.91 26.91 9.03
N THR A 60 -35.78 27.20 9.99
CA THR A 60 -35.79 26.61 11.32
C THR A 60 -37.23 26.35 11.75
N ASP A 61 -37.48 25.22 12.40
CA ASP A 61 -38.80 24.90 12.95
C ASP A 61 -38.96 25.36 14.41
N ASP A 62 -37.88 25.31 15.21
CA ASP A 62 -37.88 25.53 16.66
C ASP A 62 -36.83 26.58 17.13
N ASP A 63 -36.31 27.42 16.23
CA ASP A 63 -35.18 28.37 16.44
C ASP A 63 -33.85 27.77 16.97
N ASN A 64 -33.82 26.46 17.22
CA ASN A 64 -32.66 25.74 17.78
C ASN A 64 -31.83 25.00 16.71
N TYR A 65 -32.38 24.78 15.51
CA TYR A 65 -31.71 24.02 14.45
C TYR A 65 -32.04 24.58 13.07
N TYR A 66 -31.01 25.12 12.41
CA TYR A 66 -31.11 25.72 11.09
C TYR A 66 -30.74 24.70 10.01
N TYR A 67 -31.57 24.57 8.98
CA TYR A 67 -31.31 23.70 7.83
C TYR A 67 -31.71 24.35 6.51
N LEU A 68 -31.17 23.85 5.40
CA LEU A 68 -31.54 24.28 4.05
C LEU A 68 -32.57 23.29 3.48
N SER A 69 -33.76 23.78 3.14
CA SER A 69 -34.84 22.97 2.55
C SER A 69 -34.57 22.72 1.06
N TYR A 70 -33.78 21.71 0.75
CA TYR A 70 -33.56 21.28 -0.64
C TYR A 70 -34.70 20.43 -1.22
N ASP A 71 -35.84 20.35 -0.51
CA ASP A 71 -37.02 19.55 -0.85
C ASP A 71 -36.65 18.17 -1.42
N GLN A 72 -37.13 17.87 -2.62
CA GLN A 72 -36.89 16.61 -3.33
C GLN A 72 -35.57 16.60 -4.12
N ARG A 73 -34.87 17.75 -4.23
CA ARG A 73 -33.70 17.90 -5.11
C ARG A 73 -32.48 18.36 -4.33
N LYS A 74 -31.86 17.42 -3.62
CA LYS A 74 -30.57 17.65 -2.95
C LYS A 74 -29.50 18.00 -4.00
N PRO A 75 -28.68 19.04 -3.76
CA PRO A 75 -27.58 19.35 -4.66
C PRO A 75 -26.57 18.20 -4.64
N CYS A 76 -26.15 17.76 -5.82
CA CYS A 76 -25.10 16.76 -5.96
C CYS A 76 -23.75 17.42 -5.66
N LEU A 77 -23.12 17.05 -4.56
CA LEU A 77 -21.74 17.44 -4.27
C LEU A 77 -20.80 16.65 -5.18
N TYR A 78 -20.17 17.31 -6.14
CA TYR A 78 -19.12 16.68 -6.95
C TYR A 78 -17.75 17.09 -6.43
N LEU A 79 -17.07 16.16 -5.77
CA LEU A 79 -15.68 16.32 -5.34
C LEU A 79 -14.77 15.68 -6.38
N ILE A 80 -13.85 16.46 -6.96
CA ILE A 80 -12.70 15.86 -7.65
C ILE A 80 -11.51 16.05 -6.70
N ALA A 81 -11.02 14.94 -6.16
CA ALA A 81 -9.75 14.94 -5.44
C ALA A 81 -8.64 14.45 -6.37
N TYR A 82 -7.49 15.13 -6.34
CA TYR A 82 -6.27 14.68 -6.99
C TYR A 82 -5.37 14.06 -5.93
N PHE A 83 -5.19 12.75 -6.00
CA PHE A 83 -4.23 12.04 -5.15
C PHE A 83 -2.94 11.79 -5.93
N GLU A 84 -1.81 11.78 -5.22
CA GLU A 84 -0.55 11.32 -5.80
C GLU A 84 -0.62 9.81 -6.11
N ASP A 85 0.05 9.39 -7.19
CA ASP A 85 0.20 7.96 -7.50
C ASP A 85 1.29 7.34 -6.64
N HIS A 86 0.89 6.76 -5.50
CA HIS A 86 1.79 6.06 -4.59
C HIS A 86 2.17 4.64 -5.04
N ARG A 87 1.62 4.11 -6.14
CA ARG A 87 1.83 2.69 -6.53
C ARG A 87 3.30 2.36 -6.75
N ALA A 88 4.05 3.28 -7.36
CA ALA A 88 5.49 3.11 -7.57
C ALA A 88 6.28 3.06 -6.24
N ARG A 89 5.88 3.87 -5.26
CA ARG A 89 6.51 3.97 -3.94
C ARG A 89 6.19 2.77 -3.06
N MET A 90 4.97 2.23 -3.18
CA MET A 90 4.53 1.03 -2.45
C MET A 90 5.01 -0.29 -3.09
N CYS A 91 5.35 -0.29 -4.38
CA CYS A 91 5.81 -1.50 -5.08
C CYS A 91 7.02 -2.17 -4.40
N VAL A 92 8.05 -1.38 -4.08
CA VAL A 92 9.29 -1.89 -3.49
C VAL A 92 9.09 -2.43 -2.06
N PRO A 93 8.50 -1.70 -1.10
CA PRO A 93 8.27 -2.22 0.25
C PRO A 93 7.35 -3.45 0.24
N ASN A 94 6.31 -3.50 -0.61
CA ASN A 94 5.45 -4.69 -0.69
C ASN A 94 6.21 -5.94 -1.17
N ILE A 95 7.13 -5.78 -2.13
CA ILE A 95 7.99 -6.88 -2.59
C ILE A 95 8.93 -7.33 -1.45
N ILE A 96 9.54 -6.38 -0.73
CA ILE A 96 10.42 -6.69 0.41
C ILE A 96 9.65 -7.37 1.53
N GLU A 97 8.42 -6.93 1.82
CA GLU A 97 7.57 -7.51 2.85
C GLU A 97 7.26 -8.98 2.56
N LYS A 98 6.81 -9.28 1.33
CA LYS A 98 6.56 -10.66 0.92
C LYS A 98 7.81 -11.52 1.07
N LEU A 99 8.94 -11.01 0.57
CA LEU A 99 10.23 -11.68 0.65
C LEU A 99 10.67 -11.92 2.11
N ARG A 100 10.50 -10.94 3.01
CA ARG A 100 10.77 -11.05 4.45
C ARG A 100 9.93 -12.15 5.08
N ASN A 101 8.63 -12.17 4.79
CA ASN A 101 7.68 -13.13 5.36
C ASN A 101 8.03 -14.56 4.94
N ASP A 102 8.32 -14.77 3.65
CA ASP A 102 8.74 -16.07 3.12
C ASP A 102 10.04 -16.56 3.79
N PHE A 103 11.00 -15.65 4.02
CA PHE A 103 12.24 -16.00 4.70
C PHE A 103 12.02 -16.39 6.15
N ALA A 104 11.29 -15.56 6.89
CA ALA A 104 11.00 -15.74 8.31
C ALA A 104 10.20 -17.03 8.58
N ALA A 105 9.25 -17.37 7.70
CA ALA A 105 8.52 -18.63 7.77
C ALA A 105 9.46 -19.84 7.66
N GLY A 106 10.39 -19.83 6.70
CA GLY A 106 11.36 -20.92 6.57
C GLY A 106 12.36 -21.00 7.74
N LEU A 107 12.79 -19.87 8.30
CA LEU A 107 13.61 -19.87 9.51
C LEU A 107 12.85 -20.43 10.73
N THR A 108 11.54 -20.16 10.82
CA THR A 108 10.68 -20.70 11.87
C THR A 108 10.58 -22.22 11.77
N ASN A 109 10.47 -22.77 10.56
CA ASN A 109 10.48 -24.21 10.34
C ASN A 109 11.83 -24.85 10.74
N VAL A 110 12.96 -24.21 10.40
CA VAL A 110 14.28 -24.68 10.85
C VAL A 110 14.39 -24.67 12.37
N ARG A 111 13.92 -23.60 13.03
CA ARG A 111 13.88 -23.50 14.50
C ARG A 111 13.07 -24.65 15.12
N TYR A 112 11.93 -24.98 14.51
CA TYR A 112 11.10 -26.11 14.92
C TYR A 112 11.86 -27.44 14.82
N LEU A 113 12.54 -27.71 13.71
CA LEU A 113 13.34 -28.95 13.53
C LEU A 113 14.52 -29.06 14.50
N ILE A 114 15.17 -27.94 14.84
CA ILE A 114 16.21 -27.90 15.88
C ILE A 114 15.61 -28.27 17.24
N THR A 115 14.44 -27.69 17.57
CA THR A 115 13.74 -27.95 18.85
C THR A 115 13.28 -29.40 18.96
N LYS A 116 12.91 -30.03 17.84
CA LYS A 116 12.54 -31.46 17.77
C LYS A 116 13.74 -32.41 17.77
N HIS A 117 14.96 -31.93 18.02
CA HIS A 117 16.19 -32.72 18.04
C HIS A 117 16.43 -33.52 16.74
N GLN A 118 16.11 -32.94 15.58
CA GLN A 118 16.38 -33.53 14.27
C GLN A 118 17.49 -32.78 13.50
N PRO A 119 18.76 -32.84 13.94
CA PRO A 119 19.81 -31.95 13.43
C PRO A 119 20.19 -32.23 11.97
N GLY A 120 20.05 -33.47 11.50
CA GLY A 120 20.29 -33.81 10.08
C GLY A 120 19.27 -33.13 9.15
N ASN A 121 17.99 -33.30 9.46
CA ASN A 121 16.88 -32.69 8.72
C ASN A 121 16.92 -31.17 8.81
N ALA A 122 17.19 -30.61 10.00
CA ALA A 122 17.32 -29.18 10.21
C ALA A 122 18.41 -28.58 9.33
N ARG A 123 19.61 -29.18 9.31
CA ARG A 123 20.74 -28.68 8.49
C ARG A 123 20.42 -28.70 7.01
N HIS A 124 19.85 -29.82 6.52
CA HIS A 124 19.48 -29.98 5.12
C HIS A 124 18.40 -28.98 4.70
N CYS A 125 17.33 -28.87 5.51
CA CYS A 125 16.26 -27.91 5.31
C CYS A 125 16.79 -26.47 5.32
N PHE A 126 17.66 -26.13 6.27
CA PHE A 126 18.21 -24.79 6.40
C PHE A 126 19.09 -24.43 5.20
N ARG A 127 20.01 -25.31 4.80
CA ARG A 127 20.84 -25.09 3.61
C ARG A 127 20.00 -24.91 2.35
N ARG A 128 18.99 -25.77 2.15
CA ARG A 128 18.06 -25.67 1.01
C ARG A 128 17.33 -24.33 1.00
N HIS A 129 16.80 -23.91 2.16
CA HIS A 129 16.10 -22.64 2.29
C HIS A 129 17.01 -21.45 1.97
N LEU A 130 18.24 -21.43 2.50
CA LEU A 130 19.22 -20.36 2.23
C LEU A 130 19.56 -20.24 0.74
N LEU A 131 19.78 -21.37 0.06
CA LEU A 131 20.10 -21.39 -1.37
C LEU A 131 18.91 -20.95 -2.23
N SER A 132 17.72 -21.50 -1.98
CA SER A 132 16.50 -21.13 -2.70
C SER A 132 16.16 -19.64 -2.50
N PHE A 133 16.32 -19.14 -1.28
CA PHE A 133 16.08 -17.74 -0.99
C PHE A 133 17.13 -16.81 -1.64
N ALA A 134 18.39 -17.23 -1.70
CA ALA A 134 19.43 -16.49 -2.43
C ALA A 134 19.13 -16.36 -3.93
N GLU A 135 18.52 -17.38 -4.57
CA GLU A 135 18.06 -17.29 -5.95
C GLU A 135 16.87 -16.33 -6.10
N SER A 136 15.93 -16.36 -5.15
CA SER A 136 14.80 -15.43 -5.12
C SER A 136 15.24 -13.97 -5.01
N LEU A 137 16.33 -13.67 -4.29
CA LEU A 137 16.89 -12.31 -4.20
C LEU A 137 17.37 -11.76 -5.56
N ILE A 138 17.87 -12.61 -6.46
CA ILE A 138 18.26 -12.19 -7.82
C ILE A 138 17.02 -11.74 -8.59
N LYS A 139 15.96 -12.55 -8.56
CA LYS A 139 14.68 -12.28 -9.23
C LYS A 139 14.02 -11.03 -8.66
N VAL A 140 14.04 -10.85 -7.34
CA VAL A 140 13.49 -9.66 -6.70
C VAL A 140 14.29 -8.40 -7.06
N SER A 141 15.62 -8.49 -7.16
CA SER A 141 16.45 -7.34 -7.55
C SER A 141 16.09 -6.81 -8.96
N SER A 142 15.71 -7.68 -9.89
CA SER A 142 15.21 -7.26 -11.21
C SER A 142 13.80 -6.67 -11.14
N GLN A 143 12.91 -7.25 -10.32
CA GLN A 143 11.56 -6.73 -10.07
C GLN A 143 11.58 -5.32 -9.45
N VAL A 144 12.47 -5.08 -8.48
CA VAL A 144 12.65 -3.75 -7.86
C VAL A 144 13.09 -2.71 -8.90
N ARG A 145 13.93 -3.10 -9.87
CA ARG A 145 14.31 -2.22 -10.99
C ARG A 145 13.13 -1.89 -11.90
N SER A 146 12.23 -2.86 -12.12
CA SER A 146 11.08 -2.71 -13.01
C SER A 146 9.86 -2.05 -12.37
N CYS A 147 9.84 -1.82 -11.04
CA CYS A 147 8.76 -1.07 -10.39
C CYS A 147 8.53 0.27 -11.10
N ARG A 148 7.33 0.46 -11.64
CA ARG A 148 6.87 1.66 -12.35
C ARG A 148 5.46 2.00 -11.90
N GLY A 149 5.15 3.29 -11.85
CA GLY A 149 3.80 3.82 -11.72
C GLY A 149 3.48 4.71 -12.91
N THR A 150 2.36 5.40 -12.85
CA THR A 150 1.96 6.39 -13.84
C THR A 150 2.61 7.75 -13.59
N ALA A 151 3.09 8.01 -12.36
CA ALA A 151 3.93 9.15 -12.03
C ALA A 151 5.43 8.93 -12.41
N PRO A 152 6.16 10.00 -12.79
CA PRO A 152 7.60 9.93 -13.00
C PRO A 152 8.32 9.65 -11.68
N LYS A 153 9.43 8.89 -11.74
CA LYS A 153 10.26 8.61 -10.55
C LYS A 153 11.03 9.86 -10.12
N THR A 154 10.91 10.22 -8.84
CA THR A 154 11.75 11.25 -8.22
C THR A 154 13.20 10.76 -8.09
N LEU A 155 14.13 11.68 -7.78
CA LEU A 155 15.51 11.30 -7.49
C LEU A 155 15.60 10.41 -6.24
N LEU A 156 14.79 10.71 -5.21
CA LEU A 156 14.71 9.92 -3.99
C LEU A 156 14.27 8.48 -4.28
N ASP A 157 13.27 8.29 -5.15
CA ASP A 157 12.81 6.95 -5.55
C ASP A 157 13.93 6.14 -6.23
N ARG A 158 14.77 6.80 -7.04
CA ARG A 158 15.91 6.16 -7.72
C ARG A 158 17.00 5.77 -6.74
N GLU A 159 17.32 6.65 -5.79
CA GLU A 159 18.29 6.36 -4.74
C GLU A 159 17.80 5.23 -3.83
N TYR A 160 16.53 5.25 -3.44
CA TYR A 160 15.92 4.18 -2.65
C TYR A 160 15.98 2.82 -3.39
N GLN A 161 15.57 2.76 -4.66
CA GLN A 161 15.68 1.55 -5.48
C GLN A 161 17.13 1.07 -5.60
N THR A 162 18.09 1.98 -5.74
CA THR A 162 19.51 1.67 -5.83
C THR A 162 20.04 1.10 -4.52
N LYS A 163 19.68 1.73 -3.38
CA LYS A 163 20.04 1.26 -2.03
C LYS A 163 19.48 -0.14 -1.77
N VAL A 164 18.18 -0.35 -2.01
CA VAL A 164 17.53 -1.65 -1.83
C VAL A 164 18.23 -2.72 -2.63
N ARG A 165 18.50 -2.49 -3.93
CA ARG A 165 19.18 -3.50 -4.77
C ARG A 165 20.60 -3.82 -4.31
N LYS A 166 21.34 -2.81 -3.85
CA LYS A 166 22.67 -3.01 -3.24
C LYS A 166 22.57 -3.85 -1.97
N ASP A 167 21.62 -3.56 -1.09
CA ASP A 167 21.43 -4.29 0.15
C ASP A 167 20.95 -5.73 -0.09
N LEU A 168 20.04 -5.97 -1.04
CA LEU A 168 19.64 -7.32 -1.46
C LEU A 168 20.83 -8.15 -1.98
N CYS A 169 21.73 -7.55 -2.75
CA CYS A 169 22.95 -8.21 -3.22
C CYS A 169 23.91 -8.56 -2.06
N LYS A 170 24.06 -7.67 -1.07
CA LYS A 170 24.85 -7.96 0.14
C LYS A 170 24.23 -9.10 0.95
N ILE A 171 22.92 -9.09 1.14
CA ILE A 171 22.19 -10.16 1.83
C ILE A 171 22.40 -11.48 1.09
N GLN A 172 22.26 -11.50 -0.24
CA GLN A 172 22.47 -12.68 -1.05
C GLN A 172 23.86 -13.30 -0.81
N LYS A 173 24.92 -12.49 -0.85
CA LYS A 173 26.29 -12.94 -0.57
C LYS A 173 26.41 -13.56 0.82
N ARG A 174 25.81 -12.93 1.84
CA ARG A 174 25.79 -13.45 3.22
C ARG A 174 25.10 -14.82 3.31
N LEU A 175 23.96 -14.99 2.64
CA LEU A 175 23.24 -16.27 2.62
C LEU A 175 24.05 -17.38 1.96
N LEU A 176 24.70 -17.10 0.83
CA LEU A 176 25.54 -18.07 0.14
C LEU A 176 26.74 -18.49 0.99
N LEU A 177 27.36 -17.55 1.70
CA LEU A 177 28.45 -17.83 2.63
C LEU A 177 27.96 -18.65 3.84
N ALA A 178 26.84 -18.28 4.44
CA ALA A 178 26.23 -19.02 5.55
C ALA A 178 25.86 -20.44 5.13
N ALA A 179 25.27 -20.63 3.94
CA ALA A 179 24.92 -21.94 3.41
C ALA A 179 26.17 -22.83 3.22
N LYS A 180 27.29 -22.25 2.74
CA LYS A 180 28.57 -22.97 2.56
C LYS A 180 29.18 -23.39 3.89
N GLN A 181 29.14 -22.54 4.91
CA GLN A 181 29.76 -22.78 6.21
C GLN A 181 28.87 -23.55 7.19
N LEU A 182 27.63 -23.87 6.81
CA LEU A 182 26.64 -24.43 7.73
C LEU A 182 27.07 -25.80 8.30
N SER A 183 27.30 -25.84 9.60
CA SER A 183 27.63 -27.04 10.38
C SER A 183 26.50 -27.42 11.34
N LYS A 184 26.48 -28.69 11.79
CA LYS A 184 25.49 -29.20 12.75
C LYS A 184 25.54 -28.46 14.09
N HIS A 185 26.72 -28.09 14.56
CA HIS A 185 26.90 -27.42 15.87
C HIS A 185 26.63 -25.91 15.82
N ASP A 186 26.62 -25.33 14.62
CA ASP A 186 26.54 -23.88 14.36
C ASP A 186 25.12 -23.43 13.95
N MET A 187 24.14 -24.35 13.85
CA MET A 187 22.81 -24.00 13.34
C MET A 187 22.13 -22.89 14.18
N GLY A 188 22.33 -22.87 15.49
CA GLY A 188 21.75 -21.84 16.37
C GLY A 188 22.38 -20.46 16.20
N SER A 189 23.70 -20.37 15.98
CA SER A 189 24.40 -19.12 15.67
C SER A 189 23.99 -18.60 14.30
N LYS A 190 23.97 -19.45 13.26
CA LYS A 190 23.49 -19.05 11.94
C LYS A 190 22.03 -18.65 11.95
N LEU A 191 21.16 -19.32 12.69
CA LEU A 191 19.76 -18.92 12.80
C LEU A 191 19.61 -17.51 13.38
N ARG A 192 20.41 -17.16 14.40
CA ARG A 192 20.45 -15.79 14.94
C ARG A 192 20.96 -14.78 13.91
N GLU A 193 22.02 -15.14 13.18
CA GLU A 193 22.55 -14.32 12.08
C GLU A 193 21.46 -14.06 11.01
N MET A 194 20.69 -15.08 10.63
CA MET A 194 19.63 -14.95 9.64
C MET A 194 18.42 -14.14 10.17
N ASN A 195 18.11 -14.24 11.46
CA ASN A 195 17.11 -13.36 12.07
C ASN A 195 17.55 -11.89 12.08
N SER A 196 18.85 -11.60 12.15
CA SER A 196 19.35 -10.22 11.97
C SER A 196 19.08 -9.69 10.56
N ILE A 197 19.11 -10.56 9.54
CA ILE A 197 18.76 -10.22 8.16
C ILE A 197 17.26 -9.91 8.03
N VAL A 198 16.39 -10.67 8.69
CA VAL A 198 14.94 -10.40 8.72
C VAL A 198 14.65 -9.01 9.33
N ARG A 199 15.35 -8.66 10.41
CA ARG A 199 15.27 -7.32 11.01
C ARG A 199 15.75 -6.25 10.03
N HIS A 200 16.89 -6.46 9.38
CA HIS A 200 17.41 -5.52 8.39
C HIS A 200 16.43 -5.32 7.20
N MET A 201 15.77 -6.39 6.74
CA MET A 201 14.71 -6.27 5.72
C MET A 201 13.52 -5.42 6.20
N THR A 202 13.22 -5.45 7.50
CA THR A 202 12.17 -4.60 8.10
C THR A 202 12.57 -3.13 8.09
N GLU A 203 13.82 -2.83 8.42
CA GLU A 203 14.37 -1.47 8.38
C GLU A 203 14.38 -0.90 6.95
N LEU A 204 14.57 -1.74 5.92
CA LEU A 204 14.49 -1.30 4.50
C LEU A 204 13.10 -0.81 4.08
N MET A 205 12.04 -1.19 4.80
CA MET A 205 10.66 -0.77 4.51
C MET A 205 10.29 0.53 5.25
N GLN A 206 10.88 0.77 6.43
CA GLN A 206 10.53 1.91 7.29
C GLN A 206 10.95 3.28 6.73
N CYS A 207 11.81 3.32 5.71
CA CYS A 207 12.17 4.56 5.04
C CYS A 207 10.98 5.22 4.29
N VAL A 208 9.88 4.50 4.06
CA VAL A 208 8.69 5.01 3.35
C VAL A 208 7.58 5.43 4.32
N SER A 209 7.41 4.73 5.45
CA SER A 209 6.29 4.94 6.38
C SER A 209 6.32 6.28 7.13
N LEU A 210 7.48 6.92 7.29
CA LEU A 210 7.58 8.26 7.88
C LEU A 210 7.09 9.38 6.93
N LEU A 211 6.92 9.10 5.64
CA LEU A 211 6.42 10.06 4.66
C LEU A 211 4.89 10.00 4.51
N ASP A 212 4.29 8.83 4.67
CA ASP A 212 2.82 8.69 4.63
C ASP A 212 2.15 9.28 5.88
N GLN A 213 2.84 9.29 7.04
CA GLN A 213 2.34 9.96 8.26
C GLN A 213 2.31 11.49 8.11
N CYS A 214 3.25 12.08 7.36
CA CYS A 214 3.28 13.54 7.16
C CYS A 214 2.21 14.08 6.20
N ASN A 215 1.49 13.24 5.44
CA ASN A 215 0.47 13.69 4.49
C ASN A 215 -0.97 13.48 4.95
N ILE A 216 -1.20 12.74 6.04
CA ILE A 216 -2.55 12.52 6.58
C ILE A 216 -2.93 13.59 7.61
N GLU A 217 -1.96 14.19 8.32
CA GLU A 217 -2.23 15.19 9.35
C GLU A 217 -2.57 16.60 8.82
N TYR A 218 -2.48 16.86 7.51
CA TYR A 218 -2.83 18.17 6.91
C TYR A 218 -4.21 18.21 6.25
N PHE A 219 -5.03 17.16 6.41
CA PHE A 219 -6.41 17.11 5.94
C PHE A 219 -7.38 16.76 7.09
N CYS A 220 -7.45 17.62 8.09
CA CYS A 220 -8.60 17.76 9.01
C CYS A 220 -8.78 19.23 9.35
#